data_AF-A0A529I1K2-F1
#
_entry.id   AF-A0A529I1K2-F1
#
_cell.length_a   1.000
_cell.length_b   1.000
_cell.length_c   1.000
_cell.angle_alpha   90.00
_cell.angle_beta   90.00
_cell.angle_gamma   90.00
#
_symmetry.space_group_name_H-M   'P 1'
#
loop_
_entity.id
_entity.type
_entity.pdbx_description
1 polymer ?
#
loop_
_entity_poly.entity_id
_entity_poly.type
_entity_poly.pdbx_seq_one_letter_code
_entity_poly.pdbx_strand_id
1 'polypeptide(L)'
;SGIDGDLNNPRRASGTFAARGLTRTEIGCLALSLLALSLLLFGLVGQNTLLLGLAIAGLSALYSAPPVHLKGAPLFSSALHLAGGALHFLLGYATFTAIDARGLAISCFFGLVFTAGHFTHETRDHESDDLNGIRTNAVAFGKRQSFFAGLALFTVAYALLVALALLGLVPLVLVLAAALYPLHVLASLRALREGLTYESLIRLQGQYRTFFAIIGLLMLAAALLA
;
A
#
# COMPACT_ATOMS: atom_id res chain seq x y z
N SER A 1 14.75 1.17 -13.30
CA SER A 1 15.00 2.54 -12.80
C SER A 1 15.32 2.57 -11.31
N GLY A 2 14.80 1.65 -10.46
CA GLY A 2 15.07 1.68 -9.01
C GLY A 2 16.42 1.12 -8.55
N ILE A 3 17.01 0.22 -9.33
CA ILE A 3 18.21 -0.53 -8.94
C ILE A 3 19.44 0.35 -8.65
N ASP A 4 19.62 1.43 -9.40
CA ASP A 4 20.78 2.32 -9.24
C ASP A 4 20.73 3.06 -7.89
N GLY A 5 19.54 3.48 -7.45
CA GLY A 5 19.33 4.04 -6.12
C GLY A 5 19.43 3.00 -4.99
N ASP A 6 18.96 1.78 -5.23
CA ASP A 6 19.07 0.71 -4.23
C ASP A 6 20.54 0.26 -4.01
N LEU A 7 21.40 0.35 -5.04
CA LEU A 7 22.85 0.11 -4.93
C LEU A 7 23.56 1.17 -4.09
N ASN A 8 23.06 2.41 -4.09
CA ASN A 8 23.58 3.50 -3.26
C ASN A 8 23.10 3.44 -1.80
N ASN A 9 22.13 2.58 -1.49
CA ASN A 9 21.60 2.44 -0.13
C ASN A 9 22.32 1.31 0.61
N PRO A 10 23.11 1.59 1.67
CA PRO A 10 23.85 0.57 2.42
C PRO A 10 22.98 -0.54 3.01
N ARG A 11 21.69 -0.26 3.24
CA ARG A 11 20.72 -1.23 3.79
C ARG A 11 20.10 -2.13 2.73
N ARG A 12 20.21 -1.79 1.44
CA ARG A 12 19.56 -2.51 0.33
C ARG A 12 20.54 -3.09 -0.68
N ALA A 13 21.73 -2.50 -0.82
CA ALA A 13 22.69 -2.82 -1.87
C ALA A 13 22.99 -4.33 -2.00
N SER A 14 23.27 -5.00 -0.88
CA SER A 14 23.57 -6.44 -0.84
C SER A 14 22.37 -7.34 -1.17
N GLY A 15 21.15 -6.82 -1.03
CA GLY A 15 19.90 -7.53 -1.34
C GLY A 15 19.46 -7.41 -2.80
N THR A 16 20.12 -6.59 -3.60
CA THR A 16 19.72 -6.35 -4.99
C THR A 16 19.98 -7.57 -5.88
N PHE A 17 19.16 -7.75 -6.93
CA PHE A 17 19.40 -8.82 -7.91
C PHE A 17 20.76 -8.64 -8.61
N ALA A 18 21.19 -7.38 -8.81
CA ALA A 18 22.48 -7.05 -9.40
C ALA A 18 23.64 -7.51 -8.51
N ALA A 19 23.56 -7.30 -7.19
CA ALA A 19 24.53 -7.83 -6.23
C ALA A 19 24.56 -9.37 -6.16
N ARG A 20 23.50 -10.03 -6.63
CA ARG A 20 23.40 -11.50 -6.74
C ARG A 20 23.80 -12.04 -8.12
N GLY A 21 24.36 -11.20 -9.00
CA GLY A 21 24.84 -11.60 -10.32
C GLY A 21 23.75 -11.75 -11.39
N LEU A 22 22.51 -11.34 -11.10
CA LEU A 22 21.42 -11.36 -12.08
C LEU A 22 21.43 -10.07 -12.91
N THR A 23 21.09 -10.20 -14.18
CA THR A 23 21.01 -9.11 -15.15
C THR A 23 19.62 -8.48 -15.16
N ARG A 24 19.54 -7.22 -15.64
CA ARG A 24 18.25 -6.53 -15.84
C ARG A 24 17.35 -7.28 -16.83
N THR A 25 17.95 -7.94 -17.82
CA THR A 25 17.22 -8.70 -18.84
C THR A 25 16.56 -9.93 -18.24
N GLU A 26 17.26 -10.71 -17.41
CA GLU A 26 16.68 -11.90 -16.75
C GLU A 26 15.48 -11.52 -15.87
N ILE A 27 15.63 -10.47 -15.04
CA ILE A 27 14.54 -9.98 -14.20
C ILE A 27 13.40 -9.39 -15.04
N GLY A 28 13.72 -8.69 -16.12
CA GLY A 28 12.74 -8.17 -17.07
C GLY A 28 11.91 -9.26 -17.74
N CYS A 29 12.57 -10.31 -18.23
CA CYS A 29 11.91 -11.49 -18.80
C CYS A 29 11.00 -12.16 -17.78
N LEU A 30 11.50 -12.42 -16.57
CA LEU A 30 10.70 -13.00 -15.49
C LEU A 30 9.46 -12.14 -15.18
N ALA A 31 9.64 -10.83 -15.03
CA ALA A 31 8.54 -9.90 -14.75
C ALA A 31 7.48 -9.90 -15.87
N LEU A 32 7.91 -9.89 -17.14
CA LEU A 32 7.00 -9.94 -18.28
C LEU A 32 6.28 -11.29 -18.41
N SER A 33 6.96 -12.41 -18.15
CA SER A 33 6.35 -13.73 -18.12
C SER A 33 5.30 -13.86 -17.02
N LEU A 34 5.60 -13.37 -15.81
CA LEU A 34 4.65 -13.35 -14.70
C LEU A 34 3.46 -12.43 -14.98
N LEU A 35 3.70 -11.26 -15.59
CA LEU A 35 2.63 -10.37 -16.02
C LEU A 35 1.73 -11.04 -17.06
N ALA A 36 2.29 -11.63 -18.11
CA ALA A 36 1.52 -12.33 -19.13
C ALA A 36 0.69 -13.48 -18.53
N LEU A 37 1.29 -14.29 -17.65
CA LEU A 37 0.59 -15.36 -16.94
C LEU A 37 -0.54 -14.80 -16.07
N SER A 38 -0.31 -13.72 -15.32
CA SER A 38 -1.34 -13.11 -14.48
C SER A 38 -2.53 -12.60 -15.29
N LEU A 39 -2.28 -11.93 -16.41
CA LEU A 39 -3.33 -11.41 -17.29
C LEU A 39 -4.10 -12.53 -17.97
N LEU A 40 -3.43 -13.61 -18.37
CA LEU A 40 -4.08 -14.82 -18.88
C LEU A 40 -5.02 -15.40 -17.82
N LEU A 41 -4.54 -15.60 -16.59
CA LEU A 41 -5.36 -16.12 -15.49
C LEU A 41 -6.55 -15.21 -15.18
N PHE A 42 -6.36 -13.89 -15.15
CA PHE A 42 -7.46 -12.95 -14.94
C PHE A 42 -8.48 -12.97 -16.09
N GLY A 43 -8.02 -13.16 -17.34
CA GLY A 43 -8.90 -13.34 -18.50
C GLY A 43 -9.73 -14.62 -18.44
N LEU A 44 -9.17 -15.70 -17.89
CA LEU A 44 -9.90 -16.96 -17.65
C LEU A 44 -10.96 -16.83 -16.55
N VAL A 45 -10.75 -15.95 -15.57
CA VAL A 45 -11.75 -15.67 -14.52
C VAL A 45 -12.88 -14.79 -15.06
N GLY A 46 -12.56 -13.77 -15.87
CA GLY A 46 -13.58 -12.93 -16.49
C GLY A 46 -13.05 -11.60 -17.05
N GLN A 47 -13.91 -10.91 -17.79
CA GLN A 47 -13.55 -9.62 -18.41
C GLN A 47 -13.24 -8.54 -17.35
N ASN A 48 -14.02 -8.45 -16.28
CA ASN A 48 -13.82 -7.45 -15.23
C ASN A 48 -12.47 -7.64 -14.51
N THR A 49 -12.10 -8.88 -14.19
CA THR A 49 -10.81 -9.19 -13.56
C THR A 49 -9.64 -8.90 -14.49
N LEU A 50 -9.78 -9.17 -15.80
CA LEU A 50 -8.78 -8.78 -16.79
C LEU A 50 -8.59 -7.26 -16.86
N LEU A 51 -9.69 -6.49 -16.94
CA LEU A 51 -9.63 -5.03 -16.99
C LEU A 51 -9.00 -4.43 -15.72
N LEU A 52 -9.34 -4.96 -14.55
CA LEU A 52 -8.73 -4.54 -13.28
C LEU A 52 -7.25 -4.93 -13.22
N GLY A 53 -6.88 -6.13 -13.69
CA GLY A 53 -5.49 -6.57 -13.78
C GLY A 53 -4.65 -5.69 -14.70
N LEU A 54 -5.18 -5.31 -15.86
CA LEU A 54 -4.56 -4.35 -16.79
C LEU A 54 -4.41 -2.97 -16.14
N ALA A 55 -5.43 -2.49 -15.43
CA ALA A 55 -5.35 -1.21 -14.72
C ALA A 55 -4.26 -1.23 -13.62
N ILE A 56 -4.18 -2.29 -12.81
CA ILE A 56 -3.13 -2.47 -11.79
C ILE A 56 -1.74 -2.51 -12.43
N ALA A 57 -1.57 -3.25 -13.53
CA ALA A 57 -0.31 -3.29 -14.27
C ALA A 57 0.05 -1.90 -14.83
N GLY A 58 -0.92 -1.16 -15.35
CA GLY A 58 -0.78 0.22 -15.80
C GLY A 58 -0.32 1.15 -14.68
N LEU A 59 -0.97 1.13 -13.51
CA LEU A 59 -0.54 1.92 -12.35
C LEU A 59 0.88 1.55 -11.90
N SER A 60 1.23 0.26 -11.91
CA SER A 60 2.56 -0.23 -11.57
C SER A 60 3.64 0.26 -12.55
N ALA A 61 3.30 0.31 -13.85
CA ALA A 61 4.16 0.88 -14.88
C ALA A 61 4.31 2.40 -14.70
N LEU A 62 3.22 3.15 -14.46
CA LEU A 62 3.29 4.59 -14.18
C LEU A 62 4.15 4.90 -12.94
N TYR A 63 4.09 4.04 -11.92
CA TYR A 63 4.88 4.17 -10.69
C TYR A 63 6.39 3.98 -10.95
N SER A 64 6.78 2.95 -11.71
CA SER A 64 8.18 2.49 -11.76
C SER A 64 8.90 2.69 -13.10
N ALA A 65 8.16 2.76 -14.22
CA ALA A 65 8.75 2.77 -15.55
C ALA A 65 9.62 4.04 -15.74
N PRO A 66 10.83 3.91 -16.32
CA PRO A 66 11.73 5.05 -16.55
C PRO A 66 11.10 6.29 -17.19
N PRO A 67 10.19 6.20 -18.19
CA PRO A 67 9.67 7.40 -18.84
C PRO A 67 8.72 8.24 -17.96
N VAL A 68 8.14 7.69 -16.88
CA VAL A 68 7.13 8.41 -16.07
C VAL A 68 7.58 8.57 -14.62
N HIS A 69 8.12 7.50 -14.01
CA HIS A 69 8.74 7.50 -12.69
C HIS A 69 7.96 8.21 -11.57
N LEU A 70 6.63 8.06 -11.53
CA LEU A 70 5.77 8.79 -10.59
C LEU A 70 5.99 8.42 -9.12
N LYS A 71 6.76 7.37 -8.81
CA LYS A 71 7.19 7.09 -7.44
C LYS A 71 7.91 8.27 -6.77
N GLY A 72 8.63 9.08 -7.56
CA GLY A 72 9.36 10.25 -7.09
C GLY A 72 8.60 11.57 -7.28
N ALA A 73 7.32 11.52 -7.63
CA ALA A 73 6.48 12.70 -7.83
C ALA A 73 5.54 12.87 -6.61
N PRO A 74 5.66 13.98 -5.85
CA PRO A 74 4.81 14.23 -4.69
C PRO A 74 3.33 14.19 -5.08
N LEU A 75 2.48 13.71 -4.17
CA LEU A 75 1.04 13.47 -4.32
C LEU A 75 0.68 12.40 -5.35
N PHE A 76 1.34 12.35 -6.50
CA PHE A 76 1.13 11.32 -7.53
C PHE A 76 1.51 9.93 -7.02
N SER A 77 2.63 9.78 -6.32
CA SER A 77 3.03 8.52 -5.69
C SER A 77 1.93 7.99 -4.75
N SER A 78 1.34 8.87 -3.94
CA SER A 78 0.26 8.57 -3.00
C SER A 78 -1.08 8.29 -3.69
N ALA A 79 -1.39 9.00 -4.78
CA ALA A 79 -2.59 8.75 -5.60
C ALA A 79 -2.53 7.37 -6.28
N LEU A 80 -1.34 6.96 -6.75
CA LEU A 80 -1.13 5.61 -7.30
C LEU A 80 -1.33 4.52 -6.24
N HIS A 81 -0.92 4.76 -4.98
CA HIS A 81 -1.19 3.83 -3.90
C HIS A 81 -2.66 3.79 -3.49
N LEU A 82 -3.37 4.92 -3.57
CA LEU A 82 -4.82 5.00 -3.29
C LEU A 82 -5.59 4.17 -4.32
N ALA A 83 -5.35 4.44 -5.60
CA ALA A 83 -5.96 3.73 -6.70
C ALA A 83 -5.53 2.25 -6.71
N GLY A 84 -4.25 1.97 -6.49
CA GLY A 84 -3.71 0.62 -6.40
C GLY A 84 -4.37 -0.19 -5.29
N GLY A 85 -4.47 0.35 -4.07
CA GLY A 85 -5.11 -0.34 -2.95
C GLY A 85 -6.59 -0.64 -3.21
N ALA A 86 -7.33 0.32 -3.78
CA ALA A 86 -8.72 0.12 -4.15
C ALA A 86 -8.89 -0.93 -5.25
N LEU A 87 -8.10 -0.86 -6.32
CA LEU A 87 -8.17 -1.80 -7.43
C LEU A 87 -7.79 -3.23 -7.02
N HIS A 88 -6.81 -3.43 -6.13
CA HIS A 88 -6.47 -4.77 -5.64
C HIS A 88 -7.63 -5.40 -4.87
N PHE A 89 -8.37 -4.62 -4.07
CA PHE A 89 -9.59 -5.10 -3.43
C PHE A 89 -10.66 -5.45 -4.47
N LEU A 90 -10.93 -4.53 -5.40
CA LEU A 90 -11.94 -4.74 -6.45
C LEU A 90 -11.63 -5.95 -7.34
N LEU A 91 -10.35 -6.25 -7.57
CA LEU A 91 -9.92 -7.42 -8.33
C LEU A 91 -10.41 -8.71 -7.67
N GLY A 92 -10.24 -8.84 -6.35
CA GLY A 92 -10.74 -9.99 -5.60
C GLY A 92 -12.26 -9.98 -5.44
N TYR A 93 -12.88 -8.80 -5.31
CA TYR A 93 -14.34 -8.67 -5.24
C TYR A 93 -15.02 -9.13 -6.54
N ALA A 94 -14.45 -8.73 -7.68
CA ALA A 94 -14.96 -9.03 -9.01
C ALA A 94 -14.93 -10.51 -9.39
N THR A 95 -14.24 -11.37 -8.63
CA THR A 95 -14.26 -12.82 -8.86
C THR A 95 -15.54 -13.48 -8.37
N PHE A 96 -16.25 -12.86 -7.42
CA PHE A 96 -17.43 -13.44 -6.77
C PHE A 96 -18.72 -12.68 -7.07
N THR A 97 -18.62 -11.38 -7.36
CA THR A 97 -19.78 -10.52 -7.56
C THR A 97 -19.47 -9.38 -8.52
N ALA A 98 -20.51 -8.83 -9.16
CA ALA A 98 -20.36 -7.63 -9.95
C ALA A 98 -19.95 -6.44 -9.07
N ILE A 99 -19.16 -5.51 -9.63
CA ILE A 99 -18.76 -4.29 -8.92
C ILE A 99 -20.01 -3.44 -8.69
N ASP A 100 -20.33 -3.21 -7.43
CA ASP A 100 -21.48 -2.46 -6.97
C ASP A 100 -21.05 -1.36 -5.96
N ALA A 101 -22.03 -0.59 -5.46
CA ALA A 101 -21.76 0.48 -4.49
C ALA A 101 -21.08 -0.04 -3.22
N ARG A 102 -21.39 -1.27 -2.79
CA ARG A 102 -20.78 -1.92 -1.63
C ARG A 102 -19.29 -2.20 -1.89
N GLY A 103 -18.96 -2.83 -3.01
CA GLY A 103 -17.58 -3.10 -3.40
C GLY A 103 -16.75 -1.83 -3.54
N LEU A 104 -17.31 -0.78 -4.14
CA LEU A 104 -16.67 0.52 -4.24
C LEU A 104 -16.40 1.15 -2.87
N ALA A 105 -17.40 1.14 -1.97
CA ALA A 105 -17.25 1.71 -0.63
C ALA A 105 -16.17 0.98 0.20
N ILE A 106 -16.11 -0.36 0.11
CA ILE A 106 -15.06 -1.15 0.77
C ILE A 106 -13.69 -0.91 0.12
N SER A 107 -13.62 -0.74 -1.20
CA SER A 107 -12.36 -0.45 -1.91
C SER A 107 -11.72 0.85 -1.42
N CYS A 108 -12.52 1.86 -1.04
CA CYS A 108 -12.02 3.11 -0.46
C CYS A 108 -11.26 2.85 0.85
N PHE A 109 -11.71 1.92 1.69
CA PHE A 109 -10.99 1.54 2.91
C PHE A 109 -9.59 0.98 2.58
N PHE A 110 -9.50 0.04 1.65
CA PHE A 110 -8.21 -0.54 1.24
C PHE A 110 -7.29 0.49 0.61
N GLY A 111 -7.83 1.37 -0.25
CA GLY A 111 -7.09 2.49 -0.80
C GLY A 111 -6.50 3.39 0.28
N LEU A 112 -7.30 3.82 1.26
CA LEU A 112 -6.86 4.67 2.37
C LEU A 112 -5.75 4.01 3.19
N VAL A 113 -5.89 2.73 3.55
CA VAL A 113 -4.88 1.99 4.30
C VAL A 113 -3.56 1.90 3.53
N PHE A 114 -3.62 1.63 2.22
CA PHE A 114 -2.44 1.55 1.36
C PHE A 114 -1.71 2.90 1.27
N THR A 115 -2.45 3.98 1.05
CA THR A 115 -1.88 5.34 0.97
C THR A 115 -1.32 5.79 2.33
N ALA A 116 -2.00 5.49 3.44
CA ALA A 116 -1.51 5.82 4.78
C ALA A 116 -0.19 5.10 5.11
N GLY A 117 -0.10 3.81 4.77
CA GLY A 117 1.13 3.03 4.88
C GLY A 117 2.25 3.60 4.00
N HIS A 118 1.92 4.04 2.78
CA HIS A 118 2.88 4.68 1.88
C HIS A 118 3.48 5.97 2.46
N PHE A 119 2.68 6.85 3.06
CA PHE A 119 3.20 8.03 3.78
C PHE A 119 4.16 7.67 4.92
N THR A 120 3.88 6.57 5.62
CA THR A 120 4.78 6.05 6.68
C THR A 120 6.10 5.54 6.08
N HIS A 121 6.06 4.89 4.92
CA HIS A 121 7.25 4.45 4.20
C HIS A 121 8.11 5.63 3.72
N GLU A 122 7.50 6.64 3.09
CA GLU A 122 8.25 7.84 2.65
C GLU A 122 8.84 8.58 3.85
N THR A 123 8.13 8.63 4.99
CA THR A 123 8.66 9.19 6.23
C THR A 123 9.91 8.41 6.69
N ARG A 124 9.89 7.09 6.61
CA ARG A 124 10.98 6.20 7.03
C ARG A 124 12.19 6.31 6.11
N ASP A 125 11.94 6.43 4.81
CA ASP A 125 12.97 6.40 3.78
C ASP A 125 13.46 7.82 3.40
N HIS A 126 12.95 8.87 4.06
CA HIS A 126 13.26 10.28 3.82
C HIS A 126 14.73 10.57 3.54
N GLU A 127 15.64 10.18 4.45
CA GLU A 127 17.07 10.46 4.29
C GLU A 127 17.68 9.73 3.08
N SER A 128 17.23 8.50 2.80
CA SER A 128 17.67 7.76 1.63
C SER A 128 17.11 8.37 0.33
N ASP A 129 15.86 8.81 0.34
CA ASP A 129 15.22 9.40 -0.83
C ASP A 129 15.85 10.75 -1.17
N ASP A 130 16.14 11.57 -0.17
CA ASP A 130 16.84 12.87 -0.32
C ASP A 130 18.24 12.68 -0.93
N LEU A 131 19.03 11.75 -0.37
CA LEU A 131 20.37 11.41 -0.89
C LEU A 131 20.35 10.88 -2.34
N ASN A 132 19.27 10.25 -2.78
CA ASN A 132 19.11 9.73 -4.13
C ASN A 132 18.35 10.68 -5.07
N GLY A 133 18.04 11.91 -4.63
CA GLY A 133 17.29 12.89 -5.42
C GLY A 133 15.85 12.47 -5.75
N ILE A 134 15.26 11.57 -4.96
CA ILE A 134 13.87 11.10 -5.11
C ILE A 134 12.96 12.06 -4.33
N ARG A 135 12.19 12.86 -5.05
CA ARG A 135 11.34 13.90 -4.46
C ARG A 135 9.99 13.34 -3.95
N THR A 136 10.01 12.46 -2.95
CA THR A 136 8.80 11.91 -2.31
C THR A 136 8.02 12.98 -1.52
N ASN A 137 6.83 12.67 -0.98
CA ASN A 137 6.10 13.65 -0.16
C ASN A 137 6.91 14.03 1.08
N ALA A 138 7.61 13.09 1.70
CA ALA A 138 8.45 13.35 2.86
C ALA A 138 9.61 14.31 2.52
N VAL A 139 10.25 14.15 1.36
CA VAL A 139 11.30 15.07 0.90
C VAL A 139 10.73 16.43 0.50
N ALA A 140 9.59 16.46 -0.21
CA ALA A 140 9.01 17.70 -0.73
C ALA A 140 8.30 18.57 0.32
N PHE A 141 7.60 17.95 1.26
CA PHE A 141 6.77 18.65 2.26
C PHE A 141 7.28 18.51 3.70
N GLY A 142 8.26 17.62 3.92
CA GLY A 142 8.85 17.37 5.22
C GLY A 142 8.38 16.07 5.86
N LYS A 143 9.30 15.43 6.58
CA LYS A 143 9.11 14.15 7.27
C LYS A 143 7.92 14.15 8.24
N ARG A 144 7.77 15.21 9.05
CA ARG A 144 6.67 15.31 10.03
C ARG A 144 5.30 15.48 9.37
N GLN A 145 5.23 16.29 8.31
CA GLN A 145 4.02 16.55 7.56
C GLN A 145 3.51 15.27 6.90
N SER A 146 4.40 14.52 6.25
CA SER A 146 4.08 13.21 5.68
C SER A 146 3.61 12.20 6.72
N PHE A 147 4.27 12.15 7.88
CA PHE A 147 3.85 11.29 8.99
C PHE A 147 2.41 11.61 9.45
N PHE A 148 2.10 12.89 9.67
CA PHE A 148 0.76 13.30 10.09
C PHE A 148 -0.30 13.06 9.01
N ALA A 149 0.04 13.25 7.73
CA ALA A 149 -0.85 12.90 6.63
C ALA A 149 -1.18 11.39 6.62
N GLY A 150 -0.17 10.53 6.84
CA GLY A 150 -0.38 9.09 6.99
C GLY A 150 -1.28 8.74 8.18
N LEU A 151 -1.04 9.33 9.35
CA LEU A 151 -1.87 9.11 10.55
C LEU A 151 -3.31 9.60 10.36
N ALA A 152 -3.52 10.73 9.68
CA ALA A 152 -4.83 11.24 9.34
C ALA A 152 -5.58 10.27 8.42
N LEU A 153 -4.93 9.75 7.38
CA LEU A 153 -5.53 8.76 6.48
C LEU A 153 -5.84 7.44 7.19
N PHE A 154 -4.98 6.97 8.09
CA PHE A 154 -5.32 5.81 8.94
C PHE A 154 -6.54 6.08 9.82
N THR A 155 -6.63 7.28 10.41
CA THR A 155 -7.79 7.69 11.22
C THR A 155 -9.08 7.64 10.40
N VAL A 156 -9.06 8.18 9.18
CA VAL A 156 -10.20 8.10 8.25
C VAL A 156 -10.50 6.66 7.87
N ALA A 157 -9.49 5.81 7.66
CA ALA A 157 -9.69 4.39 7.35
C ALA A 157 -10.40 3.63 8.49
N TYR A 158 -9.99 3.85 9.75
CA TYR A 158 -10.69 3.26 10.90
C TYR A 158 -12.14 3.76 11.00
N ALA A 159 -12.35 5.07 10.86
CA ALA A 159 -13.70 5.65 10.89
C ALA A 159 -14.58 5.10 9.77
N LEU A 160 -14.04 4.98 8.55
CA LEU A 160 -14.74 4.40 7.41
C LEU A 160 -15.10 2.94 7.67
N LEU A 161 -14.18 2.11 8.18
CA LEU A 161 -14.46 0.71 8.47
C LEU A 161 -15.60 0.55 9.49
N VAL A 162 -15.60 1.36 10.55
CA VAL A 162 -16.68 1.39 11.54
C VAL A 162 -18.00 1.80 10.89
N ALA A 163 -18.00 2.85 10.06
CA ALA A 163 -19.20 3.30 9.35
C ALA A 163 -19.74 2.22 8.41
N LEU A 164 -18.88 1.55 7.64
CA LEU A 164 -19.26 0.43 6.77
C LEU A 164 -19.90 -0.72 7.57
N ALA A 165 -19.37 -1.03 8.76
CA ALA A 165 -19.90 -2.08 9.63
C ALA A 165 -21.27 -1.70 10.22
N LEU A 166 -21.44 -0.45 10.66
CA LEU A 166 -22.71 0.07 11.18
C LEU A 166 -23.79 0.17 10.10
N LEU A 167 -23.42 0.42 8.85
CA LEU A 167 -24.31 0.44 7.70
C LEU A 167 -24.61 -0.97 7.15
N GLY A 168 -24.05 -2.03 7.74
CA GLY A 168 -24.24 -3.41 7.29
C GLY A 168 -23.56 -3.76 5.96
N LEU A 169 -22.64 -2.91 5.47
CA LEU A 169 -21.87 -3.18 4.25
C LEU A 169 -20.72 -4.17 4.50
N VAL A 170 -20.28 -4.31 5.74
CA VAL A 170 -19.33 -5.35 6.19
C VAL A 170 -19.83 -5.94 7.52
N PRO A 171 -19.34 -7.11 7.96
CA PRO A 171 -19.78 -7.71 9.21
C PRO A 171 -19.66 -6.78 10.43
N LEU A 172 -20.71 -6.72 11.26
CA LEU A 172 -20.81 -5.81 12.41
C LEU A 172 -19.65 -5.96 13.41
N VAL A 173 -19.07 -7.16 13.53
CA VAL A 173 -17.90 -7.43 14.39
C VAL A 173 -16.70 -6.52 14.07
N LEU A 174 -16.61 -5.98 12.85
CA LEU A 174 -15.53 -5.08 12.45
C LEU A 174 -15.60 -3.71 13.14
N VAL A 175 -16.70 -3.36 13.82
CA VAL A 175 -16.73 -2.20 14.74
C VAL A 175 -15.65 -2.32 15.82
N LEU A 176 -15.27 -3.55 16.21
CA LEU A 176 -14.19 -3.78 17.17
C LEU A 176 -12.82 -3.27 16.69
N ALA A 177 -12.64 -2.99 15.39
CA ALA A 177 -11.44 -2.34 14.88
C ALA A 177 -11.21 -0.96 15.51
N ALA A 178 -12.26 -0.28 15.99
CA ALA A 178 -12.16 0.97 16.75
C ALA A 178 -11.28 0.82 18.00
N ALA A 179 -11.24 -0.35 18.64
CA ALA A 179 -10.40 -0.60 19.81
C ALA A 179 -8.90 -0.63 19.48
N LEU A 180 -8.53 -0.92 18.22
CA LEU A 180 -7.13 -0.92 17.77
C LEU A 180 -6.63 0.49 17.45
N TYR A 181 -7.53 1.44 17.18
CA TYR A 181 -7.15 2.81 16.80
C TYR A 181 -6.37 3.54 17.91
N PRO A 182 -6.80 3.56 19.20
CA PRO A 182 -6.00 4.16 20.26
C PRO A 182 -4.60 3.54 20.39
N LEU A 183 -4.47 2.22 20.18
CA LEU A 183 -3.18 1.53 20.20
C LEU A 183 -2.27 2.01 19.06
N HIS A 184 -2.84 2.20 17.86
CA HIS A 184 -2.13 2.78 16.72
C HIS A 184 -1.69 4.22 17.04
N VAL A 185 -2.57 5.07 17.55
CA VAL A 185 -2.22 6.45 17.94
C VAL A 185 -1.12 6.47 19.00
N LEU A 186 -1.19 5.61 20.03
CA LEU A 186 -0.15 5.50 21.05
C LEU A 186 1.19 5.07 20.46
N ALA A 187 1.19 4.11 19.52
CA ALA A 187 2.39 3.72 18.78
C ALA A 187 2.96 4.88 17.94
N SER A 188 2.10 5.63 17.26
CA SER A 188 2.48 6.81 16.48
C SER A 188 3.07 7.92 17.37
N LEU A 189 2.48 8.17 18.54
CA LEU A 189 3.00 9.14 19.50
C LEU A 189 4.36 8.73 20.06
N ARG A 190 4.59 7.43 20.30
CA ARG A 190 5.91 6.92 20.70
C ARG A 190 6.94 7.16 19.59
N ALA A 191 6.62 6.81 18.34
CA ALA A 191 7.51 7.07 17.21
C ALA A 191 7.83 8.56 17.04
N LEU A 192 6.84 9.44 17.23
CA LEU A 192 7.03 10.87 17.19
C LEU A 192 7.96 11.39 18.30
N ARG A 193 7.78 10.90 19.54
CA ARG A 193 8.65 11.25 20.69
C ARG A 193 10.08 10.79 20.50
N GLU A 194 10.27 9.66 19.82
CA GLU A 194 11.59 9.14 19.44
C GLU A 194 12.20 9.86 18.22
N GLY A 195 11.54 10.88 17.67
CA GLY A 195 12.07 11.70 16.59
C GLY A 195 11.87 11.12 15.20
N LEU A 196 10.94 10.17 15.01
CA LEU A 196 10.66 9.52 13.73
C LEU A 196 11.92 8.86 13.12
N THR A 197 12.75 8.24 13.95
CA THR A 197 13.92 7.48 13.49
C THR A 197 13.47 6.27 12.66
N TYR A 198 14.37 5.78 11.80
CA TYR A 198 14.13 4.58 11.00
C TYR A 198 13.64 3.39 11.85
N GLU A 199 14.28 3.14 13.00
CA GLU A 199 13.91 2.05 13.91
C GLU A 199 12.52 2.25 14.53
N SER A 200 12.19 3.48 14.91
CA SER A 200 10.85 3.80 15.44
C SER A 200 9.75 3.58 14.41
N LEU A 201 10.02 3.90 13.13
CA LEU A 201 9.06 3.78 12.03
C LEU A 201 8.92 2.33 11.55
N ILE A 202 9.97 1.53 11.56
CA ILE A 202 9.86 0.07 11.33
C ILE A 202 9.01 -0.57 12.42
N ARG A 203 9.23 -0.21 13.68
CA ARG A 203 8.43 -0.76 14.79
C ARG A 203 6.96 -0.38 14.65
N LEU A 204 6.66 0.90 14.37
CA LEU A 204 5.31 1.37 14.09
C LEU A 204 4.68 0.60 12.91
N GLN A 205 5.46 0.40 11.84
CA GLN A 205 5.05 -0.37 10.67
C GLN A 205 4.69 -1.81 11.00
N GLY A 206 5.48 -2.49 11.82
CA GLY A 206 5.14 -3.82 12.32
C GLY A 206 3.81 -3.81 13.09
N GLN A 207 3.65 -2.86 14.01
CA GLN A 207 2.46 -2.76 14.87
C GLN A 207 1.18 -2.53 14.07
N TYR A 208 1.12 -1.53 13.18
CA TYR A 208 -0.10 -1.30 12.41
C TYR A 208 -0.38 -2.44 11.43
N ARG A 209 0.66 -3.08 10.86
CA ARG A 209 0.46 -4.25 9.99
C ARG A 209 -0.17 -5.41 10.75
N THR A 210 0.25 -5.65 12.00
CA THR A 210 -0.41 -6.63 12.87
C THR A 210 -1.88 -6.26 13.13
N PHE A 211 -2.18 -4.99 13.39
CA PHE A 211 -3.57 -4.54 13.58
C PHE A 211 -4.44 -4.78 12.34
N PHE A 212 -3.97 -4.41 11.16
CA PHE A 212 -4.71 -4.64 9.92
C PHE A 212 -4.77 -6.13 9.51
N ALA A 213 -3.78 -6.94 9.88
CA ALA A 213 -3.86 -8.40 9.73
C ALA A 213 -4.95 -9.00 10.62
N ILE A 214 -5.06 -8.56 11.88
CA ILE A 214 -6.15 -8.98 12.78
C ILE A 214 -7.52 -8.58 12.19
N ILE A 215 -7.66 -7.34 11.70
CA ILE A 215 -8.88 -6.87 11.03
C ILE A 215 -9.22 -7.75 9.81
N GLY A 216 -8.22 -8.06 8.98
CA GLY A 216 -8.40 -8.92 7.80
C GLY A 216 -8.83 -10.34 8.17
N LEU A 217 -8.24 -10.93 9.21
CA LEU A 217 -8.62 -12.24 9.72
C LEU A 217 -10.05 -12.24 10.30
N LEU A 218 -10.44 -11.19 11.03
CA LEU A 218 -11.81 -11.02 11.52
C LEU A 218 -12.81 -10.90 10.36
N MET A 219 -12.45 -10.16 9.31
CA MET A 219 -13.28 -10.01 8.12
C MET A 219 -13.48 -11.35 7.41
N LEU A 220 -12.41 -12.14 7.25
CA LEU A 220 -12.48 -13.48 6.65
C LEU A 220 -13.29 -14.45 7.51
N ALA A 221 -13.03 -14.49 8.82
CA ALA A 221 -13.77 -15.35 9.74
C ALA A 221 -15.27 -15.03 9.74
N ALA A 222 -15.61 -13.74 9.76
CA ALA A 222 -17.01 -13.31 9.70
C ALA A 222 -17.67 -13.62 8.35
N ALA A 223 -16.94 -13.56 7.24
CA ALA A 223 -17.44 -13.95 5.93
C ALA A 223 -17.66 -15.47 5.78
N LEU A 224 -16.88 -16.29 6.49
CA LEU A 224 -17.02 -17.76 6.49
C LEU A 224 -18.14 -18.27 7.41
N LEU A 225 -18.57 -17.46 8.38
CA LEU A 225 -19.62 -17.80 9.35
C LEU A 225 -21.00 -17.23 8.98
N ALA A 226 -21.08 -16.40 7.93
CA ALA A 226 -22.30 -15.82 7.39
C ALA A 226 -22.88 -16.70 6.27
#